data_AF-A0A918U2L7-F1
#
_entry.id   AF-A0A918U2L7-F1
#
_cell.length_a   1.000
_cell.length_b   1.000
_cell.length_c   1.000
_cell.angle_alpha   90.00
_cell.angle_beta   90.00
_cell.angle_gamma   90.00
#
_symmetry.space_group_name_H-M   'P 1'
#
loop_
_entity.id
_entity.type
_entity.pdbx_description
1 polymer ?
#
loop_
_entity_poly.entity_id
_entity_poly.type
_entity_poly.pdbx_seq_one_letter_code
_entity_poly.pdbx_strand_id
1 'polypeptide(L)'
;MAAVRERDEAARFLAWPGDFDLDRGDHVEEVHLASGAALEGFAGDGAGGTYFFCGEGGEERPILYADSEGGAALVAIGLRELLRLLLVAPWWRDCQAFTEEESLKRAAEYLADMPDLVARRDRAAAALGLDLPDHMEVLGRLQEVAVGEGGNFVLILTPEGYPYEPLISS
;
A
#
# COMPACT_ATOMS: atom_id res chain seq x y z
N MET A 1 13.51 3.09 -3.09
CA MET A 1 13.95 2.66 -1.73
C MET A 1 15.01 3.57 -1.12
N ALA A 2 16.24 3.67 -1.68
CA ALA A 2 17.30 4.56 -1.13
C ALA A 2 16.86 6.03 -1.01
N ALA A 3 16.12 6.50 -2.02
CA ALA A 3 15.53 7.83 -2.06
C ALA A 3 14.61 8.15 -0.86
N VAL A 4 13.92 7.16 -0.29
CA VAL A 4 13.05 7.34 0.88
C VAL A 4 13.90 7.43 2.15
N ARG A 5 14.88 6.54 2.31
CA ARG A 5 15.73 6.45 3.51
C ARG A 5 16.61 7.69 3.72
N GLU A 6 16.97 8.39 2.66
CA GLU A 6 17.81 9.59 2.71
C GLU A 6 17.04 10.88 3.03
N ARG A 7 15.70 10.84 3.09
CA ARG A 7 14.84 12.03 3.21
C ARG A 7 13.97 11.98 4.47
N ASP A 8 14.42 12.67 5.52
CA ASP A 8 13.77 12.70 6.83
C ASP A 8 12.25 12.99 6.79
N GLU A 9 11.79 13.97 6.02
CA GLU A 9 10.36 14.31 5.93
C GLU A 9 9.53 13.16 5.33
N ALA A 10 10.06 12.50 4.29
CA ALA A 10 9.38 11.40 3.62
C ALA A 10 9.36 10.14 4.49
N ALA A 11 10.51 9.78 5.07
CA ALA A 11 10.62 8.64 5.99
C ALA A 11 9.68 8.81 7.19
N ARG A 12 9.62 10.01 7.79
CA ARG A 12 8.71 10.29 8.90
C ARG A 12 7.25 10.14 8.50
N PHE A 13 6.84 10.71 7.36
CA PHE A 13 5.46 10.58 6.90
C PHE A 13 5.09 9.11 6.62
N LEU A 14 5.99 8.38 5.95
CA LEU A 14 5.71 6.99 5.60
C LEU A 14 5.64 6.10 6.84
N ALA A 15 6.52 6.28 7.83
CA ALA A 15 6.42 5.56 9.10
C ALA A 15 5.11 5.89 9.84
N TRP A 16 4.72 7.17 9.88
CA TRP A 16 3.43 7.62 10.38
C TRP A 16 3.10 8.99 9.76
N PRO A 17 1.96 9.17 9.07
CA PRO A 17 0.76 8.33 9.06
C PRO A 17 0.69 7.23 7.99
N GLY A 18 1.66 7.09 7.09
CA GLY A 18 1.59 6.15 5.97
C GLY A 18 1.55 4.67 6.39
N ASP A 19 1.95 4.37 7.62
CA ASP A 19 2.07 3.02 8.18
C ASP A 19 2.86 2.09 7.24
N PHE A 20 4.04 2.58 6.85
CA PHE A 20 4.92 1.98 5.87
C PHE A 20 6.36 2.08 6.38
N ASP A 21 6.84 0.98 6.93
CA ASP A 21 8.14 0.82 7.53
C ASP A 21 9.02 -0.10 6.67
N LEU A 22 10.09 0.47 6.13
CA LEU A 22 11.05 -0.23 5.28
C LEU A 22 11.91 -1.24 6.02
N ASP A 23 11.91 -1.21 7.36
CA ASP A 23 12.65 -2.16 8.21
C ASP A 23 11.79 -3.37 8.60
N ARG A 24 10.53 -3.43 8.13
CA ARG A 24 9.55 -4.50 8.39
C ARG A 24 9.19 -5.33 7.15
N GLY A 25 10.18 -5.62 6.30
CA GLY A 25 9.96 -6.40 5.06
C GLY A 25 9.85 -7.92 5.25
N ASP A 26 10.18 -8.43 6.44
CA ASP A 26 10.12 -9.87 6.73
C ASP A 26 8.69 -10.28 7.09
N HIS A 27 8.06 -11.10 6.24
CA HIS A 27 6.74 -11.64 6.50
C HIS A 27 6.87 -12.86 7.41
N VAL A 28 6.13 -12.86 8.52
CA VAL A 28 6.27 -13.90 9.57
C VAL A 28 5.87 -15.28 9.06
N GLU A 29 4.95 -15.36 8.11
CA GLU A 29 4.50 -16.61 7.50
C GLU A 29 5.20 -16.88 6.16
N GLU A 30 5.31 -18.16 5.80
CA GLU A 30 5.87 -18.53 4.50
C GLU A 30 4.78 -18.44 3.42
N VAL A 31 4.91 -17.48 2.50
CA VAL A 31 3.92 -17.21 1.44
C VAL A 31 4.56 -17.21 0.06
N HIS A 32 3.77 -17.55 -0.96
CA HIS A 32 4.17 -17.48 -2.36
C HIS A 32 3.00 -17.08 -3.26
N LEU A 33 3.29 -16.58 -4.46
CA LEU A 33 2.26 -16.33 -5.46
C LEU A 33 1.82 -17.67 -6.09
N ALA A 34 0.52 -17.86 -6.29
CA ALA A 34 -0.04 -19.04 -6.95
C ALA A 34 0.53 -19.25 -8.37
N SER A 35 0.96 -18.17 -9.03
CA SER A 35 1.62 -18.21 -10.34
C SER A 35 3.05 -18.77 -10.30
N GLY A 36 3.66 -18.88 -9.11
CA GLY A 36 5.06 -19.21 -8.92
C GLY A 36 6.02 -18.06 -9.25
N ALA A 37 5.51 -16.87 -9.54
CA ALA A 37 6.34 -15.68 -9.72
C ALA A 37 7.07 -15.30 -8.42
N ALA A 38 8.25 -14.67 -8.56
CA ALA A 38 9.02 -14.19 -7.43
C ALA A 38 8.19 -13.26 -6.53
N LEU A 39 8.41 -13.36 -5.22
CA LEU A 39 7.74 -12.54 -4.22
C LEU A 39 8.79 -12.04 -3.23
N GLU A 40 8.89 -10.73 -3.06
CA GLU A 40 9.92 -10.10 -2.25
C GLU A 40 9.29 -9.10 -1.28
N GLY A 41 9.27 -9.44 0.01
CA GLY A 41 8.83 -8.52 1.06
C GLY A 41 9.84 -7.39 1.24
N PHE A 42 9.37 -6.13 1.28
CA PHE A 42 10.26 -4.96 1.32
C PHE A 42 9.85 -3.87 2.30
N ALA A 43 8.62 -3.93 2.82
CA ALA A 43 8.13 -3.05 3.86
C ALA A 43 6.98 -3.71 4.61
N GLY A 44 6.63 -3.18 5.77
CA GLY A 44 5.47 -3.62 6.53
C GLY A 44 4.82 -2.46 7.27
N ASP A 45 3.78 -2.76 8.03
CA ASP A 45 3.04 -1.78 8.81
C ASP A 45 3.08 -2.08 10.32
N GLY A 46 2.45 -1.20 11.11
CA GLY A 46 2.36 -1.32 12.56
C GLY A 46 1.38 -2.41 13.04
N ALA A 47 0.46 -2.85 12.19
CA ALA A 47 -0.53 -3.89 12.46
C ALA A 47 -0.02 -5.31 12.14
N GLY A 48 1.09 -5.44 11.41
CA GLY A 48 1.68 -6.71 11.00
C GLY A 48 1.48 -7.06 9.53
N GLY A 49 0.94 -6.14 8.72
CA GLY A 49 0.86 -6.27 7.28
C GLY A 49 2.23 -6.13 6.60
N THR A 50 2.33 -6.66 5.38
CA THR A 50 3.56 -6.68 4.58
C THR A 50 3.29 -6.28 3.14
N TYR A 51 4.21 -5.49 2.57
CA TYR A 51 4.22 -5.11 1.16
C TYR A 51 5.26 -5.94 0.42
N PHE A 52 4.86 -6.49 -0.71
CA PHE A 52 5.69 -7.35 -1.55
C PHE A 52 5.81 -6.79 -2.95
N PHE A 53 7.01 -6.84 -3.52
CA PHE A 53 7.16 -6.77 -4.96
C PHE A 53 6.85 -8.14 -5.58
N CYS A 54 6.07 -8.13 -6.66
CA CYS A 54 5.68 -9.34 -7.39
C CYS A 54 6.43 -9.43 -8.73
N GLY A 55 7.02 -10.58 -9.00
CA GLY A 55 7.77 -10.87 -10.23
C GLY A 55 9.18 -10.31 -10.26
N GLU A 56 9.77 -10.39 -11.46
CA GLU A 56 11.13 -9.95 -11.74
C GLU A 56 11.18 -8.46 -12.12
N GLY A 57 12.25 -7.77 -11.77
CA GLY A 57 12.45 -6.35 -12.09
C GLY A 57 12.85 -5.50 -10.90
N GLY A 58 12.67 -4.18 -11.03
CA GLY A 58 13.02 -3.19 -10.02
C GLY A 58 11.80 -2.63 -9.28
N GLU A 59 11.83 -1.32 -9.02
CA GLU A 59 10.77 -0.61 -8.29
C GLU A 59 9.49 -0.39 -9.12
N GLU A 60 9.46 -0.77 -10.39
CA GLU A 60 8.29 -0.69 -11.28
C GLU A 60 7.39 -1.93 -11.22
N ARG A 61 7.77 -2.94 -10.41
CA ARG A 61 7.03 -4.18 -10.25
C ARG A 61 5.66 -3.95 -9.60
N PRO A 62 4.65 -4.79 -9.90
CA PRO A 62 3.41 -4.84 -9.13
C PRO A 62 3.69 -5.02 -7.65
N ILE A 63 2.91 -4.34 -6.81
CA ILE A 63 3.05 -4.36 -5.36
C ILE A 63 1.78 -4.92 -4.74
N LEU A 64 1.94 -6.04 -4.04
CA LEU A 64 0.90 -6.67 -3.23
C LEU A 64 1.03 -6.20 -1.78
N TYR A 65 -0.09 -5.94 -1.12
CA TYR A 65 -0.17 -5.84 0.33
C TYR A 65 -0.90 -7.07 0.88
N ALA A 66 -0.38 -7.65 1.95
CA ALA A 66 -1.06 -8.67 2.74
C ALA A 66 -1.16 -8.23 4.19
N ASP A 67 -2.32 -8.38 4.81
CA ASP A 67 -2.48 -8.15 6.25
C ASP A 67 -2.14 -9.41 7.07
N SER A 68 -2.22 -9.29 8.39
CA SER A 68 -2.00 -10.41 9.31
C SER A 68 -3.21 -11.33 9.50
N GLU A 69 -4.38 -10.98 8.93
CA GLU A 69 -5.63 -11.72 9.07
C GLU A 69 -5.91 -12.67 7.89
N GLY A 70 -4.99 -12.74 6.92
CA GLY A 70 -5.12 -13.59 5.74
C GLY A 70 -5.76 -12.88 4.55
N GLY A 71 -5.82 -11.56 4.54
CA GLY A 71 -6.29 -10.74 3.43
C GLY A 71 -5.12 -10.21 2.58
N ALA A 72 -5.29 -10.18 1.25
CA ALA A 72 -4.32 -9.57 0.34
C ALA A 72 -4.99 -8.78 -0.81
N ALA A 73 -4.31 -7.75 -1.31
CA ALA A 73 -4.70 -7.03 -2.51
C ALA A 73 -3.49 -6.47 -3.25
N LEU A 74 -3.60 -6.40 -4.58
CA LEU A 74 -2.66 -5.64 -5.39
C LEU A 74 -2.97 -4.15 -5.19
N VAL A 75 -2.00 -3.38 -4.68
CA VAL A 75 -2.21 -1.98 -4.26
C VAL A 75 -1.60 -0.95 -5.21
N ALA A 76 -0.65 -1.37 -6.06
CA ALA A 76 0.02 -0.47 -7.00
C ALA A 76 0.77 -1.24 -8.09
N ILE A 77 1.02 -0.60 -9.22
CA ILE A 77 2.03 -1.00 -10.21
C ILE A 77 3.23 -0.05 -10.06
N GLY A 78 4.18 -0.48 -9.23
CA GLY A 78 5.42 0.25 -8.95
C GLY A 78 5.36 1.17 -7.72
N LEU A 79 6.55 1.46 -7.19
CA LEU A 79 6.75 2.17 -5.93
C LEU A 79 6.22 3.61 -5.99
N ARG A 80 6.34 4.27 -7.14
CA ARG A 80 5.84 5.64 -7.31
C ARG A 80 4.33 5.72 -7.09
N GLU A 81 3.58 4.74 -7.58
CA GLU A 81 2.13 4.66 -7.43
C GLU A 81 1.74 4.37 -5.97
N LEU A 82 2.42 3.41 -5.32
CA LEU A 82 2.24 3.14 -3.89
C LEU A 82 2.48 4.39 -3.03
N LEU A 83 3.59 5.12 -3.27
CA LEU A 83 3.92 6.31 -2.49
C LEU A 83 2.85 7.41 -2.64
N ARG A 84 2.26 7.56 -3.83
CA ARG A 84 1.14 8.49 -4.03
C ARG A 84 -0.09 8.06 -3.24
N LEU A 85 -0.44 6.77 -3.26
CA LEU A 85 -1.54 6.24 -2.46
C LEU A 85 -1.33 6.55 -0.97
N LEU A 86 -0.17 6.20 -0.41
CA LEU A 86 0.12 6.39 1.01
C LEU A 86 0.15 7.87 1.43
N LEU A 87 0.63 8.75 0.55
CA LEU A 87 0.65 10.20 0.82
C LEU A 87 -0.76 10.82 0.76
N VAL A 88 -1.57 10.40 -0.20
CA VAL A 88 -2.87 11.03 -0.48
C VAL A 88 -3.99 10.43 0.36
N ALA A 89 -3.97 9.12 0.58
CA ALA A 89 -5.00 8.37 1.30
C ALA A 89 -4.37 7.32 2.25
N PRO A 90 -3.68 7.72 3.33
CA PRO A 90 -3.14 6.79 4.33
C PRO A 90 -4.21 5.92 5.00
N TRP A 91 -5.48 6.31 4.92
CA TRP A 91 -6.66 5.57 5.40
C TRP A 91 -7.24 4.57 4.40
N TRP A 92 -6.58 4.29 3.26
CA TRP A 92 -7.15 3.47 2.19
C TRP A 92 -7.63 2.08 2.66
N ARG A 93 -7.00 1.51 3.70
CA ARG A 93 -7.39 0.22 4.31
C ARG A 93 -8.77 0.27 4.97
N ASP A 94 -9.22 1.46 5.37
CA ASP A 94 -10.53 1.70 6.00
C ASP A 94 -11.65 1.97 4.98
N CYS A 95 -11.33 1.92 3.69
CA CYS A 95 -12.29 2.01 2.58
C CYS A 95 -12.69 0.60 2.15
N GLN A 96 -13.96 0.23 2.40
CA GLN A 96 -14.49 -1.07 2.02
C GLN A 96 -15.22 -1.02 0.68
N ALA A 97 -15.99 0.03 0.45
CA ALA A 97 -16.83 0.18 -0.74
C ALA A 97 -16.20 1.08 -1.81
N PHE A 98 -15.12 1.80 -1.48
CA PHE A 98 -14.42 2.72 -2.39
C PHE A 98 -15.35 3.76 -3.03
N THR A 99 -16.39 4.16 -2.30
CA THR A 99 -17.31 5.22 -2.74
C THR A 99 -16.78 6.59 -2.37
N GLU A 100 -17.18 7.62 -3.11
CA GLU A 100 -16.81 9.02 -2.81
C GLU A 100 -17.25 9.45 -1.41
N GLU A 101 -18.47 9.08 -1.00
CA GLU A 101 -19.00 9.42 0.33
C GLU A 101 -18.17 8.79 1.45
N GLU A 102 -17.85 7.51 1.34
CA GLU A 102 -16.99 6.81 2.31
C GLU A 102 -15.60 7.43 2.35
N SER A 103 -15.00 7.65 1.18
CA SER A 103 -13.68 8.25 1.03
C SER A 103 -13.60 9.63 1.69
N LEU A 104 -14.56 10.52 1.42
CA LEU A 104 -14.64 11.86 2.02
C LEU A 104 -14.83 11.79 3.54
N LYS A 105 -15.66 10.86 4.02
CA LYS A 105 -15.87 10.64 5.44
C LYS A 105 -14.57 10.21 6.13
N ARG A 106 -13.86 9.23 5.57
CA ARG A 106 -12.57 8.76 6.10
C ARG A 106 -11.51 9.85 6.08
N ALA A 107 -11.41 10.60 4.98
CA ALA A 107 -10.51 11.74 4.89
C ALA A 107 -10.78 12.79 5.99
N ALA A 108 -12.05 13.09 6.27
CA ALA A 108 -12.44 14.04 7.30
C ALA A 108 -12.14 13.53 8.72
N GLU A 109 -12.40 12.25 9.00
CA GLU A 109 -12.04 11.59 10.27
C GLU A 109 -10.52 11.66 10.49
N TYR A 110 -9.73 11.29 9.48
CA TYR A 110 -8.26 11.29 9.56
C TYR A 110 -7.69 12.71 9.75
N LEU A 111 -8.26 13.71 9.08
CA LEU A 111 -7.84 15.11 9.21
C LEU A 111 -8.22 15.70 10.57
N ALA A 112 -9.34 15.27 11.16
CA ALA A 112 -9.74 15.70 12.50
C ALA A 112 -8.74 15.20 13.56
N ASP A 113 -8.27 13.95 13.43
CA ASP A 113 -7.26 13.35 14.32
C ASP A 113 -5.85 13.90 14.04
N MET A 114 -5.55 14.27 12.79
CA MET A 114 -4.27 14.83 12.38
C MET A 114 -4.44 16.13 11.57
N PRO A 115 -4.67 17.28 12.23
CA PRO A 115 -4.92 18.55 11.54
C PRO A 115 -3.75 19.04 10.67
N ASP A 116 -2.52 18.57 10.92
CA ASP A 116 -1.33 18.93 10.17
C ASP A 116 -0.98 17.95 9.03
N LEU A 117 -1.84 16.95 8.77
CA LEU A 117 -1.65 15.90 7.77
C LEU A 117 -1.28 16.46 6.40
N VAL A 118 -2.04 17.44 5.91
CA VAL A 118 -1.83 18.05 4.58
C VAL A 118 -0.44 18.70 4.49
N ALA A 119 -0.04 19.45 5.52
CA ALA A 119 1.27 20.11 5.52
C ALA A 119 2.43 19.09 5.58
N ARG A 120 2.26 17.99 6.32
CA ARG A 120 3.24 16.90 6.38
C ARG A 120 3.34 16.16 5.04
N ARG A 121 2.20 15.86 4.42
CA ARG A 121 2.09 15.24 3.10
C ARG A 121 2.83 16.06 2.05
N ASP A 122 2.57 17.36 2.00
CA ASP A 122 3.15 18.24 0.98
C ASP A 122 4.68 18.34 1.13
N ARG A 123 5.21 18.34 2.36
CA ARG A 123 6.67 18.26 2.60
C ARG A 123 7.26 16.93 2.16
N ALA A 124 6.60 15.82 2.46
CA ALA A 124 7.04 14.50 2.04
C ALA A 124 7.03 14.34 0.51
N ALA A 125 5.97 14.82 -0.16
CA ALA A 125 5.85 14.82 -1.61
C ALA A 125 6.92 15.68 -2.27
N ALA A 126 7.15 16.89 -1.76
CA ALA A 126 8.22 17.78 -2.24
C ALA A 126 9.60 17.15 -2.06
N ALA A 127 9.85 16.51 -0.92
CA ALA A 127 11.10 15.79 -0.69
C ALA A 127 11.29 14.67 -1.74
N LEU A 128 10.24 13.89 -2.01
CA LEU A 128 10.27 12.78 -2.97
C LEU A 128 10.20 13.21 -4.45
N GLY A 129 9.93 14.49 -4.74
CA GLY A 129 9.70 14.96 -6.11
C GLY A 129 8.46 14.32 -6.74
N LEU A 130 7.39 14.17 -5.95
CA LEU A 130 6.13 13.58 -6.37
C LEU A 130 5.07 14.65 -6.54
N ASP A 131 4.45 14.67 -7.71
CA ASP A 131 3.14 15.30 -7.89
C ASP A 131 2.06 14.36 -7.34
N LEU A 132 1.13 14.94 -6.58
CA LEU A 132 0.04 14.23 -5.92
C LEU A 132 -1.28 14.43 -6.68
N PRO A 133 -1.91 13.34 -7.15
CA PRO A 133 -3.26 13.36 -7.69
C PRO A 133 -4.31 13.67 -6.61
N ASP A 134 -5.57 13.82 -7.01
CA ASP A 134 -6.68 13.88 -6.05
C ASP A 134 -6.90 12.52 -5.37
N HIS A 135 -7.47 12.55 -4.17
CA HIS A 135 -7.77 11.35 -3.39
C HIS A 135 -8.72 10.39 -4.11
N MET A 136 -9.70 10.87 -4.87
CA MET A 136 -10.58 10.02 -5.67
C MET A 136 -9.84 9.37 -6.84
N GLU A 137 -8.84 10.05 -7.41
CA GLU A 137 -8.03 9.49 -8.49
C GLU A 137 -7.14 8.34 -7.98
N VAL A 138 -6.48 8.51 -6.83
CA VAL A 138 -5.63 7.43 -6.28
C VAL A 138 -6.44 6.24 -5.77
N LEU A 139 -7.62 6.46 -5.16
CA LEU A 139 -8.47 5.37 -4.67
C LEU A 139 -9.17 4.64 -5.81
N GLY A 140 -9.63 5.36 -6.83
CA GLY A 140 -10.15 4.75 -8.05
C GLY A 140 -9.09 3.90 -8.75
N ARG A 141 -7.84 4.39 -8.78
CA ARG A 141 -6.72 3.64 -9.34
C ARG A 141 -6.38 2.40 -8.52
N LEU A 142 -6.37 2.49 -7.19
CA LEU A 142 -6.21 1.34 -6.29
C LEU A 142 -7.27 0.26 -6.57
N GLN A 143 -8.55 0.65 -6.67
CA GLN A 143 -9.62 -0.28 -7.00
C GLN A 143 -9.43 -0.91 -8.39
N GLU A 144 -9.04 -0.12 -9.39
CA GLU A 144 -8.78 -0.58 -10.75
C GLU A 144 -7.69 -1.68 -10.79
N VAL A 145 -6.55 -1.48 -10.11
CA VAL A 145 -5.47 -2.47 -10.10
C VAL A 145 -5.84 -3.71 -9.29
N ALA A 146 -6.50 -3.53 -8.14
CA ALA A 146 -6.89 -4.64 -7.29
C ALA A 146 -7.92 -5.56 -7.97
N VAL A 147 -8.91 -4.99 -8.66
CA VAL A 147 -9.98 -5.77 -9.33
C VAL A 147 -9.55 -6.22 -10.73
N GLY A 148 -8.82 -5.37 -11.47
CA GLY A 148 -8.44 -5.64 -12.86
C GLY A 148 -7.29 -6.62 -13.00
N GLU A 149 -6.20 -6.41 -12.26
CA GLU A 149 -5.00 -7.25 -12.32
C GLU A 149 -4.79 -8.12 -11.08
N GLY A 150 -5.42 -7.82 -9.95
CA GLY A 150 -5.19 -8.51 -8.67
C GLY A 150 -5.47 -10.01 -8.71
N GLY A 151 -6.37 -10.48 -9.57
CA GLY A 151 -6.62 -11.92 -9.79
C GLY A 151 -5.40 -12.69 -10.32
N ASN A 152 -4.39 -12.01 -10.87
CA ASN A 152 -3.12 -12.62 -11.29
C ASN A 152 -2.10 -12.74 -10.15
N PHE A 153 -2.37 -12.14 -8.99
CA PHE A 153 -1.47 -12.03 -7.85
C PHE A 153 -2.06 -12.67 -6.59
N VAL A 154 -2.60 -13.88 -6.72
CA VAL A 154 -3.15 -14.64 -5.59
C VAL A 154 -2.00 -15.10 -4.69
N LEU A 155 -2.01 -14.65 -3.43
CA LEU A 155 -1.07 -15.06 -2.41
C LEU A 155 -1.55 -16.36 -1.74
N ILE A 156 -0.63 -17.31 -1.56
CA ILE A 156 -0.89 -18.62 -0.94
C ILE A 156 -0.08 -18.74 0.34
N LEU A 157 -0.73 -19.12 1.43
CA LEU A 157 -0.07 -19.58 2.65
C LEU A 157 0.58 -20.94 2.38
N THR A 158 1.91 -20.99 2.29
CA THR A 158 2.66 -22.17 1.82
C THR A 158 2.45 -23.42 2.68
N PRO A 159 2.44 -23.34 4.03
CA PRO A 159 2.27 -24.53 4.86
C PRO A 159 0.91 -25.22 4.69
N GLU A 160 -0.14 -24.45 4.35
CA GLU A 160 -1.53 -24.93 4.34
C GLU A 160 -2.14 -24.99 2.95
N GLY A 161 -1.54 -24.30 1.97
CA GLY A 161 -2.00 -24.22 0.59
C GLY A 161 -3.27 -23.39 0.40
N TYR A 162 -3.68 -22.59 1.40
CA TYR A 162 -4.87 -21.76 1.32
C TYR A 162 -4.56 -20.40 0.70
N PRO A 163 -5.42 -19.91 -0.22
CA PRO A 163 -5.30 -18.57 -0.74
C PRO A 163 -5.73 -17.54 0.31
N TYR A 164 -5.02 -16.43 0.35
CA TYR A 164 -5.46 -15.23 1.07
C TYR A 164 -6.75 -14.68 0.44
N GLU A 165 -7.62 -14.10 1.25
CA GLU A 165 -8.87 -13.48 0.80
C GLU A 165 -8.62 -12.12 0.13
N PRO A 166 -9.33 -11.76 -0.95
CA PRO A 166 -9.19 -10.44 -1.55
C PRO A 166 -9.68 -9.33 -0.61
N LEU A 167 -8.80 -8.39 -0.26
CA LEU A 167 -9.18 -7.22 0.55
C LEU A 167 -10.06 -6.22 -0.20
N ILE A 168 -9.92 -6.18 -1.52
CA ILE A 168 -10.65 -5.27 -2.41
C ILE A 168 -11.30 -6.13 -3.48
N SER A 169 -12.62 -6.03 -3.56
CA SER A 169 -13.45 -6.78 -4.51
C SER A 169 -14.45 -5.86 -5.21
N SER A 170 -14.94 -6.31 -6.37
CA SER A 170 -15.92 -5.61 -7.21
C SER A 170 -17.34 -5.69 -6.69
#